data_AF-A0A1I7VXL8-F1
#
_entry.id   AF-A0A1I7VXL8-F1
#
_cell.length_a   1.000
_cell.length_b   1.000
_cell.length_c   1.000
_cell.angle_alpha   90.00
_cell.angle_beta   90.00
_cell.angle_gamma   90.00
#
_symmetry.space_group_name_H-M   'P 1'
#
loop_
_entity.id
_entity.type
_entity.pdbx_description
1 polymer ?
#
loop_
_entity_poly.entity_id
_entity_poly.type
_entity_poly.pdbx_seq_one_letter_code
_entity_poly.pdbx_strand_id
1 'polypeptide(L)'
;MYDYMRTYNKNQINAVTKVNNQIKKESDTKRSVLQENEKEIDNANGEEEVITSFNDLQQARCHWIQLAKLDLQLKVIQLTIAYVVEKFEPMRQLWTFGKNYQKEKLYNDQRFHDYCNCFQTALKMIMESVDEPRDMCKLIRNIGARHFFYNVYEPHTEEMTKLLIRSDSQ
;
A
#
# COMPACT_ATOMS: atom_id res chain seq x y z
N MET A 1 31.64 11.57 -54.76
CA MET A 1 31.21 10.54 -53.78
C MET A 1 31.74 10.81 -52.36
N TYR A 2 33.01 11.20 -52.19
CA TYR A 2 33.60 11.53 -50.87
C TYR A 2 32.98 12.74 -50.15
N ASP A 3 32.61 13.81 -50.86
CA ASP A 3 32.03 15.00 -50.23
C ASP A 3 30.59 14.78 -49.73
N TYR A 4 29.83 13.89 -50.38
CA TYR A 4 28.48 13.52 -49.93
C TYR A 4 28.53 12.79 -48.57
N MET A 5 29.44 11.82 -48.42
CA MET A 5 29.62 11.11 -47.15
C MET A 5 30.12 12.04 -46.02
N ARG A 6 31.02 12.99 -46.33
CA ARG A 6 31.53 13.95 -45.35
C ARG A 6 30.44 14.90 -44.85
N THR A 7 29.55 15.33 -45.74
CA THR A 7 28.42 16.23 -45.41
C THR A 7 27.33 15.48 -44.64
N TYR A 8 27.02 14.24 -45.04
CA TYR A 8 26.09 13.37 -44.33
C TYR A 8 26.54 13.08 -42.89
N ASN A 9 27.83 12.78 -42.70
CA ASN A 9 28.40 12.50 -41.38
C ASN A 9 28.39 13.76 -40.47
N LYS A 10 28.72 14.94 -41.01
CA LYS A 10 28.58 16.21 -40.27
C LYS A 10 27.14 16.51 -39.84
N ASN A 11 26.17 16.23 -40.71
CA ASN A 11 24.76 16.44 -40.39
C ASN A 11 24.26 15.49 -39.28
N GLN A 12 24.70 14.23 -39.28
CA GLN A 12 24.39 13.30 -38.20
C GLN A 12 25.02 13.71 -36.86
N ILE A 13 26.28 14.15 -36.87
CA ILE A 13 26.96 14.63 -35.65
C ILE A 13 26.21 15.85 -35.07
N ASN A 14 25.83 16.81 -35.90
CA ASN A 14 25.09 17.99 -35.47
C ASN A 14 23.70 17.64 -34.91
N ALA A 15 23.02 16.64 -35.49
CA ALA A 15 21.74 16.16 -34.98
C ALA A 15 21.89 15.50 -33.59
N VAL A 16 22.91 14.67 -33.40
CA VAL A 16 23.21 14.03 -32.10
C VAL A 16 23.56 15.08 -31.03
N THR A 17 24.36 16.09 -31.36
CA THR A 17 24.68 17.19 -30.44
C THR A 17 23.43 17.97 -30.03
N LYS A 18 22.51 18.21 -30.97
CA LYS A 18 21.24 18.90 -30.68
C LYS A 18 20.35 18.08 -29.74
N VAL A 19 20.24 16.77 -29.98
CA VAL A 19 19.48 15.85 -29.11
C VAL A 19 20.09 15.80 -27.71
N ASN A 20 21.41 15.67 -27.60
CA ASN A 20 22.09 15.64 -26.29
C ASN A 20 21.90 16.94 -25.49
N ASN A 21 21.92 18.10 -26.16
CA ASN A 21 21.64 19.37 -25.52
C ASN A 21 20.17 19.50 -25.07
N GLN A 22 19.25 18.89 -25.81
CA GLN A 22 17.83 18.87 -25.47
C GLN A 22 17.56 17.96 -24.27
N ILE A 23 18.16 16.76 -24.23
CA ILE A 23 18.15 15.85 -23.08
C ILE A 23 18.75 16.53 -21.85
N LYS A 24 19.87 17.24 -22.01
CA LYS A 24 20.51 17.97 -20.90
C LYS A 24 19.61 19.09 -20.36
N LYS A 25 18.94 19.82 -21.25
CA LYS A 25 17.99 20.87 -20.85
C LYS A 25 16.76 20.29 -20.13
N GLU A 26 16.26 19.14 -20.56
CA GLU A 26 15.18 18.41 -19.90
C GLU A 26 15.62 17.85 -18.53
N SER A 27 16.87 17.38 -18.41
CA SER A 27 17.41 16.93 -17.11
C SER A 27 17.61 18.09 -16.14
N ASP A 28 18.07 19.24 -16.63
CA ASP A 28 18.27 20.45 -15.82
C ASP A 28 16.92 21.06 -15.38
N THR A 29 15.90 20.98 -16.25
CA THR A 29 14.53 21.39 -15.92
C THR A 29 13.88 20.46 -14.90
N LYS A 30 14.04 19.14 -15.04
CA LYS A 30 13.59 18.16 -14.03
C LYS A 30 14.29 18.39 -12.68
N ARG A 31 15.59 18.71 -12.69
CA ARG A 31 16.36 19.04 -11.49
C ARG A 31 15.87 20.33 -10.82
N SER A 32 15.49 21.34 -11.59
CA SER A 32 14.90 22.58 -11.08
C SER A 32 13.51 22.38 -10.48
N VAL A 33 12.66 21.57 -11.10
CA VAL A 33 11.31 21.23 -10.57
C VAL A 33 11.43 20.39 -9.29
N LEU A 34 12.40 19.48 -9.21
CA LEU A 34 12.70 18.75 -7.97
C LEU A 34 13.19 19.70 -6.86
N GLN A 35 14.06 20.67 -7.19
CA GLN A 35 14.56 21.66 -6.23
C GLN A 35 13.53 22.69 -5.76
N GLU A 36 12.51 23.00 -6.57
CA GLU A 36 11.39 23.85 -6.15
C GLU A 36 10.41 23.07 -5.24
N ASN A 37 10.21 21.78 -5.50
CA ASN A 37 9.43 20.92 -4.60
C ASN A 37 10.16 20.65 -3.26
N GLU A 38 11.49 20.60 -3.24
CA GLU A 38 12.31 20.47 -2.02
C GLU A 38 12.15 21.68 -1.08
N LYS A 39 11.95 22.90 -1.61
CA LYS A 39 11.83 24.11 -0.79
C LYS A 39 10.47 24.29 -0.10
N GLU A 40 9.43 23.56 -0.52
CA GLU A 40 8.14 23.51 0.21
C GLU A 40 8.12 22.40 1.30
N ILE A 41 9.19 21.60 1.38
CA ILE A 41 9.32 20.46 2.31
C ILE A 41 10.38 20.75 3.41
N ASP A 42 10.83 22.00 3.55
CA ASP A 42 11.80 22.46 4.57
C ASP A 42 11.20 22.58 5.99
N ASN A 43 10.49 21.56 6.47
CA ASN A 43 10.21 21.36 7.90
C ASN A 43 10.55 19.90 8.28
N ALA A 44 11.85 19.67 8.41
CA ALA A 44 12.51 18.39 8.55
C ALA A 44 12.23 17.68 9.89
N ASN A 45 11.69 16.46 9.74
CA ASN A 45 11.80 15.27 10.58
C ASN A 45 11.21 14.04 9.84
N GLY A 46 10.48 14.24 8.72
CA GLY A 46 9.69 13.19 8.05
C GLY A 46 10.26 12.58 6.76
N GLU A 47 11.35 13.05 6.17
CA GLU A 47 11.79 12.57 4.83
C GLU A 47 12.36 11.14 4.85
N GLU A 48 13.20 10.81 5.83
CA GLU A 48 13.75 9.45 6.00
C GLU A 48 12.66 8.44 6.35
N GLU A 49 11.68 8.85 7.17
CA GLU A 49 10.51 8.06 7.55
C GLU A 49 9.57 7.84 6.34
N VAL A 50 9.37 8.84 5.48
CA VAL A 50 8.55 8.74 4.27
C VAL A 50 9.19 7.82 3.22
N ILE A 51 10.50 7.91 3.00
CA ILE A 51 11.22 7.02 2.06
C ILE A 51 11.19 5.57 2.57
N THR A 52 11.40 5.36 3.88
CA THR A 52 11.34 4.04 4.52
C THR A 52 9.92 3.46 4.44
N SER A 53 8.90 4.27 4.78
CA SER A 53 7.48 3.89 4.70
C SER A 53 7.04 3.51 3.28
N PHE A 54 7.52 4.21 2.25
CA PHE A 54 7.22 3.85 0.86
C PHE A 54 7.81 2.49 0.49
N ASN A 55 9.04 2.19 0.92
CA ASN A 55 9.66 0.89 0.71
C ASN A 55 8.89 -0.22 1.45
N ASP A 56 8.44 0.03 2.67
CA ASP A 56 7.66 -0.94 3.47
C ASP A 56 6.31 -1.27 2.82
N LEU A 57 5.60 -0.27 2.28
CA LEU A 57 4.33 -0.48 1.57
C LEU A 57 4.52 -1.31 0.29
N GLN A 58 5.61 -1.10 -0.44
CA GLN A 58 5.95 -1.92 -1.61
C GLN A 58 6.27 -3.36 -1.24
N GLN A 59 6.97 -3.58 -0.13
CA GLN A 59 7.23 -4.92 0.40
C GLN A 59 5.93 -5.60 0.85
N ALA A 60 5.07 -4.90 1.58
CA ALA A 60 3.76 -5.40 2.00
C ALA A 60 2.90 -5.81 0.79
N ARG A 61 2.91 -5.00 -0.29
CA ARG A 61 2.25 -5.33 -1.56
C ARG A 61 2.83 -6.60 -2.20
N CYS A 62 4.15 -6.74 -2.23
CA CYS A 62 4.81 -7.95 -2.73
C CYS A 62 4.37 -9.20 -1.97
N HIS A 63 4.38 -9.16 -0.62
CA HIS A 63 3.93 -10.27 0.22
C HIS A 63 2.44 -10.58 0.03
N TRP A 64 1.61 -9.54 -0.10
CA TRP A 64 0.19 -9.71 -0.38
C TRP A 64 -0.05 -10.43 -1.72
N ILE A 65 0.71 -10.07 -2.76
CA ILE A 65 0.66 -10.74 -4.08
C ILE A 65 1.14 -12.20 -3.98
N GLN A 66 2.15 -12.49 -3.17
CA GLN A 66 2.60 -13.87 -2.92
C GLN A 66 1.49 -14.72 -2.31
N LEU A 67 0.77 -14.21 -1.30
CA LEU A 67 -0.37 -14.90 -0.72
C LEU A 67 -1.49 -15.14 -1.74
N ALA A 68 -1.74 -14.22 -2.67
CA ALA A 68 -2.72 -14.42 -3.74
C ALA A 68 -2.33 -15.58 -4.66
N LYS A 69 -1.05 -15.67 -5.05
CA LYS A 69 -0.53 -16.74 -5.91
C LYS A 69 -0.67 -18.14 -5.27
N LEU A 70 -0.70 -18.20 -3.94
CA LEU A 70 -0.87 -19.43 -3.17
C LEU A 70 -2.34 -19.69 -2.76
N ASP A 71 -3.27 -18.82 -3.14
CA ASP A 71 -4.67 -18.85 -2.68
C ASP A 71 -4.83 -18.83 -1.15
N LEU A 72 -3.94 -18.09 -0.47
CA LEU A 72 -3.87 -18.05 1.00
C LEU A 72 -4.42 -16.76 1.62
N GLN A 73 -4.70 -15.72 0.84
CA GLN A 73 -5.13 -14.42 1.37
C GLN A 73 -6.36 -14.52 2.28
N LEU A 74 -7.45 -15.09 1.76
CA LEU A 74 -8.70 -15.20 2.53
C LEU A 74 -8.53 -16.15 3.72
N LYS A 75 -7.76 -17.24 3.56
CA LYS A 75 -7.48 -18.19 4.62
C LYS A 75 -6.73 -17.55 5.79
N VAL A 76 -5.68 -16.77 5.50
CA VAL A 76 -4.92 -16.03 6.53
C VAL A 76 -5.84 -15.05 7.25
N ILE A 77 -6.66 -14.27 6.52
CA ILE A 77 -7.63 -13.35 7.13
C ILE A 77 -8.60 -14.10 8.04
N GLN A 78 -9.21 -15.19 7.56
CA GLN A 78 -10.16 -15.97 8.34
C GLN A 78 -9.52 -16.52 9.62
N LEU A 79 -8.30 -17.06 9.55
CA LEU A 79 -7.58 -17.54 10.72
C LEU A 79 -7.28 -16.42 11.71
N THR A 80 -6.82 -15.26 11.24
CA THR A 80 -6.55 -14.10 12.08
C THR A 80 -7.83 -13.60 12.76
N ILE A 81 -8.93 -13.39 12.03
CA ILE A 81 -10.19 -12.91 12.61
C ILE A 81 -10.79 -13.96 13.55
N ALA A 82 -10.72 -15.25 13.23
CA ALA A 82 -11.16 -16.31 14.13
C ALA A 82 -10.36 -16.30 15.44
N TYR A 83 -9.04 -16.12 15.37
CA TYR A 83 -8.20 -15.96 16.55
C TYR A 83 -8.59 -14.74 17.38
N VAL A 84 -8.85 -13.59 16.73
CA VAL A 84 -9.30 -12.36 17.40
C VAL A 84 -10.61 -12.62 18.15
N VAL A 85 -11.60 -13.22 17.48
CA VAL A 85 -12.89 -13.57 18.06
C VAL A 85 -12.74 -14.54 19.22
N GLU A 86 -11.83 -15.52 19.12
CA GLU A 86 -11.63 -16.52 20.17
C GLU A 86 -10.94 -15.92 21.42
N LYS A 87 -9.92 -15.08 21.23
CA LYS A 87 -9.01 -14.67 22.31
C LYS A 87 -9.26 -13.27 22.87
N PHE A 88 -9.90 -12.38 22.12
CA PHE A 88 -10.04 -10.97 22.49
C PHE A 88 -11.52 -10.59 22.62
N GLU A 89 -12.06 -10.79 23.81
CA GLU A 89 -13.46 -10.47 24.10
C GLU A 89 -13.85 -9.02 23.75
N PRO A 90 -13.07 -7.96 24.10
CA PRO A 90 -13.43 -6.60 23.75
C PRO A 90 -13.61 -6.38 22.25
N MET A 91 -12.75 -7.00 21.42
CA MET A 91 -12.84 -6.92 19.96
C MET A 91 -14.00 -7.75 19.42
N ARG A 92 -14.21 -8.96 19.96
CA ARG A 92 -15.30 -9.85 19.57
C ARG A 92 -16.67 -9.15 19.62
N GLN A 93 -16.91 -8.33 20.63
CA GLN A 93 -18.20 -7.64 20.83
C GLN A 93 -18.52 -6.60 19.74
N LEU A 94 -17.53 -6.20 18.94
CA LEU A 94 -17.71 -5.27 17.81
C LEU A 94 -18.50 -5.91 16.66
N TRP A 95 -18.43 -7.23 16.51
CA TRP A 95 -19.07 -7.94 15.41
C TRP A 95 -20.34 -8.68 15.84
N THR A 96 -21.36 -8.65 14.99
CA THR A 96 -22.62 -9.36 15.24
C THR A 96 -22.44 -10.89 15.29
N PHE A 97 -21.50 -11.44 14.51
CA PHE A 97 -21.11 -12.86 14.61
C PHE A 97 -20.26 -13.16 15.85
N GLY A 98 -19.65 -12.14 16.47
CA GLY A 98 -18.83 -12.29 17.67
C GLY A 98 -19.63 -12.26 18.97
N LYS A 99 -20.70 -11.47 19.07
CA LYS A 99 -21.48 -11.27 20.32
C LYS A 99 -21.98 -12.57 20.97
N ASN A 100 -22.34 -13.58 20.18
CA ASN A 100 -22.77 -14.90 20.64
C ASN A 100 -21.83 -16.01 20.15
N TYR A 101 -20.53 -15.76 20.22
CA TYR A 101 -19.51 -16.66 19.68
C TYR A 101 -19.66 -18.10 20.19
N GLN A 102 -19.70 -19.03 19.23
CA GLN A 102 -19.59 -20.46 19.44
C GLN A 102 -18.55 -20.97 18.45
N LYS A 103 -17.47 -21.57 18.96
CA LYS A 103 -16.28 -21.93 18.18
C LYS A 103 -16.64 -22.82 16.98
N GLU A 104 -17.56 -23.75 17.20
CA GLU A 104 -18.00 -24.74 16.22
C GLU A 104 -18.88 -24.13 15.12
N LYS A 105 -19.41 -22.92 15.33
CA LYS A 105 -20.33 -22.25 14.39
C LYS A 105 -19.70 -21.11 13.62
N LEU A 106 -18.55 -20.59 14.03
CA LEU A 106 -17.96 -19.40 13.43
C LEU A 106 -17.71 -19.56 11.92
N TYR A 107 -17.10 -20.68 11.52
CA TYR A 107 -16.81 -20.99 10.12
C TYR A 107 -18.05 -21.34 9.27
N ASN A 108 -19.24 -21.39 9.88
CA ASN A 108 -20.50 -21.57 9.18
C ASN A 108 -21.36 -20.29 9.23
N ASP A 109 -20.87 -19.21 9.85
CA ASP A 109 -21.60 -17.94 9.95
C ASP A 109 -21.34 -17.09 8.71
N GLN A 110 -22.39 -16.86 7.90
CA GLN A 110 -22.29 -16.06 6.68
C GLN A 110 -21.73 -14.65 6.95
N ARG A 111 -22.05 -14.04 8.09
CA ARG A 111 -21.59 -12.68 8.42
C ARG A 111 -20.09 -12.65 8.69
N PHE A 112 -19.53 -13.74 9.20
CA PHE A 112 -18.08 -13.88 9.36
C PHE A 112 -17.40 -13.96 7.99
N HIS A 113 -17.94 -14.74 7.06
CA HIS A 113 -17.42 -14.81 5.70
C HIS A 113 -17.52 -13.47 4.97
N ASP A 114 -18.67 -12.80 5.05
CA ASP A 114 -18.89 -11.50 4.42
C ASP A 114 -17.89 -10.46 4.96
N TYR A 115 -17.67 -10.43 6.27
CA TYR A 115 -16.67 -9.57 6.88
C TYR A 115 -15.25 -9.87 6.37
N CYS A 116 -14.84 -11.14 6.33
CA CYS A 116 -13.51 -11.52 5.85
C CYS A 116 -13.30 -11.14 4.38
N ASN A 117 -14.32 -11.30 3.54
CA ASN A 117 -14.27 -10.88 2.12
C ASN A 117 -14.20 -9.35 1.98
N CYS A 118 -14.96 -8.61 2.79
CA CYS A 118 -14.89 -7.15 2.83
C CYS A 118 -13.49 -6.68 3.27
N PHE A 119 -12.91 -7.34 4.27
CA PHE A 119 -11.57 -7.06 4.77
C PHE A 119 -10.50 -7.33 3.70
N GLN A 120 -10.58 -8.47 3.01
CA GLN A 120 -9.69 -8.79 1.89
C GLN A 120 -9.79 -7.74 0.77
N THR A 121 -11.00 -7.31 0.44
CA THR A 121 -11.25 -6.28 -0.58
C THR A 121 -10.63 -4.95 -0.16
N ALA A 122 -10.79 -4.55 1.09
CA ALA A 122 -10.18 -3.32 1.61
C ALA A 122 -8.65 -3.37 1.54
N LEU A 123 -8.02 -4.48 1.94
CA LEU A 123 -6.58 -4.67 1.80
C LEU A 123 -6.14 -4.59 0.33
N LYS A 124 -6.87 -5.25 -0.58
CA LYS A 124 -6.59 -5.18 -2.01
C LYS A 124 -6.63 -3.73 -2.53
N MET A 125 -7.67 -2.97 -2.18
CA MET A 125 -7.79 -1.56 -2.58
C MET A 125 -6.64 -0.69 -2.04
N ILE A 126 -6.20 -0.94 -0.81
CA ILE A 126 -5.03 -0.27 -0.22
C ILE A 126 -3.77 -0.61 -1.05
N MET A 127 -3.53 -1.89 -1.33
CA MET A 127 -2.38 -2.35 -2.11
C MET A 127 -2.37 -1.82 -3.55
N GLU A 128 -3.54 -1.68 -4.18
CA GLU A 128 -3.70 -1.07 -5.50
C GLU A 128 -3.44 0.43 -5.50
N SER A 129 -3.60 1.10 -4.35
CA SER A 129 -3.41 2.56 -4.21
C SER A 129 -2.01 2.94 -3.72
N VAL A 130 -1.09 1.99 -3.49
CA VAL A 130 0.25 2.26 -2.92
C VAL A 130 1.04 3.28 -3.74
N ASP A 131 0.91 3.24 -5.07
CA ASP A 131 1.60 4.18 -5.96
C ASP A 131 0.89 5.55 -6.08
N GLU A 132 -0.30 5.69 -5.46
CA GLU A 132 -1.15 6.88 -5.49
C GLU A 132 -1.49 7.38 -4.07
N PRO A 133 -0.54 8.02 -3.35
CA PRO A 133 -0.70 8.36 -1.93
C PRO A 133 -1.93 9.19 -1.60
N ARG A 134 -2.35 10.08 -2.50
CA ARG A 134 -3.56 10.90 -2.29
C ARG A 134 -4.84 10.07 -2.28
N ASP A 135 -4.93 9.07 -3.14
CA ASP A 135 -6.12 8.23 -3.24
C ASP A 135 -6.12 7.17 -2.13
N MET A 136 -4.95 6.65 -1.77
CA MET A 136 -4.78 5.84 -0.57
C MET A 136 -5.23 6.60 0.70
N CYS A 137 -4.81 7.86 0.87
CA CYS A 137 -5.24 8.69 2.00
C CYS A 137 -6.77 8.89 2.04
N LYS A 138 -7.43 9.13 0.90
CA LYS A 138 -8.90 9.24 0.85
C LYS A 138 -9.56 7.92 1.26
N LEU A 139 -9.05 6.80 0.75
CA LEU A 139 -9.54 5.46 1.08
C LEU A 139 -9.41 5.17 2.58
N ILE A 140 -8.22 5.38 3.16
CA ILE A 140 -7.95 5.15 4.59
C ILE A 140 -8.85 6.04 5.45
N ARG A 141 -9.03 7.32 5.10
CA ARG A 141 -9.94 8.23 5.81
C ARG A 141 -11.39 7.74 5.79
N ASN A 142 -11.87 7.25 4.65
CA ASN A 142 -13.23 6.71 4.54
C ASN A 142 -13.41 5.42 5.36
N ILE A 143 -12.40 4.55 5.38
CA ILE A 143 -12.38 3.35 6.22
C ILE A 143 -12.40 3.75 7.70
N GLY A 144 -11.51 4.66 8.12
CA GLY A 144 -11.39 5.12 9.49
C GLY A 144 -12.66 5.78 10.02
N ALA A 145 -13.33 6.63 9.23
CA ALA A 145 -14.59 7.27 9.62
C ALA A 145 -15.71 6.27 9.92
N ARG A 146 -15.79 5.17 9.14
CA ARG A 146 -16.77 4.10 9.39
C ARG A 146 -16.43 3.32 10.66
N HIS A 147 -15.15 3.01 10.88
CA HIS A 147 -14.69 2.31 12.08
C HIS A 147 -14.95 3.11 13.36
N PHE A 148 -14.72 4.43 13.32
CA PHE A 148 -15.02 5.33 14.42
C PHE A 148 -16.52 5.31 14.79
N PHE A 149 -17.43 5.31 13.80
CA PHE A 149 -18.87 5.19 14.04
C PHE A 149 -19.26 3.91 14.81
N TYR A 150 -18.50 2.83 14.65
CA TYR A 150 -18.72 1.55 15.35
C TYR A 150 -17.89 1.40 16.63
N ASN A 151 -17.37 2.51 17.20
CA ASN A 151 -16.51 2.52 18.39
C ASN A 151 -15.23 1.69 18.23
N VAL A 152 -14.70 1.59 17.01
CA VAL A 152 -13.38 1.02 16.76
C VAL A 152 -12.36 2.16 16.73
N TYR A 153 -11.46 2.14 17.70
CA TYR A 153 -10.38 3.11 17.90
C TYR A 153 -9.02 2.40 18.11
N GLU A 154 -7.96 3.19 18.25
CA GLU A 154 -6.54 2.81 18.19
C GLU A 154 -6.16 1.45 18.83
N PRO A 155 -6.56 1.09 20.07
CA PRO A 155 -6.20 -0.19 20.68
C PRO A 155 -6.68 -1.41 19.88
N HIS A 156 -7.83 -1.31 19.20
CA HIS A 156 -8.32 -2.39 18.36
C HIS A 156 -7.48 -2.55 17.09
N THR A 157 -7.07 -1.42 16.49
CA THR A 157 -6.25 -1.43 15.27
C THR A 157 -4.82 -1.87 15.56
N GLU A 158 -4.25 -1.51 16.71
CA GLU A 158 -2.95 -1.99 17.15
C GLU A 158 -2.92 -3.50 17.34
N GLU A 159 -3.94 -4.06 18.00
CA GLU A 159 -4.01 -5.50 18.22
C GLU A 159 -4.21 -6.27 16.91
N MET A 160 -5.09 -5.78 16.03
CA MET A 160 -5.22 -6.31 14.67
C MET A 160 -3.89 -6.30 13.91
N THR A 161 -3.13 -5.21 14.01
CA THR A 161 -1.85 -5.05 13.30
C THR A 161 -0.82 -6.08 13.80
N LYS A 162 -0.69 -6.26 15.12
CA LYS A 162 0.21 -7.28 15.70
C LYS A 162 -0.12 -8.69 15.19
N LEU A 163 -1.41 -9.01 15.06
CA LEU A 163 -1.86 -10.34 14.65
C LEU A 163 -1.71 -10.60 13.15
N LEU A 164 -1.74 -9.54 12.33
CA LEU A 164 -1.50 -9.65 10.88
C LEU A 164 0.00 -9.73 10.53
N ILE A 165 0.85 -9.12 11.35
CA ILE A 165 2.32 -9.09 11.13
C ILE A 165 3.02 -10.30 11.77
N ARG A 166 2.39 -10.97 12.74
CA ARG A 166 2.96 -12.18 13.37
C ARG A 166 3.10 -13.32 12.35
N SER A 167 4.33 -13.52 11.89
CA SER A 167 4.76 -14.68 11.11
C SER A 167 5.26 -15.86 11.96
N ASP A 168 5.45 -15.70 13.28
CA ASP A 168 5.99 -16.80 14.11
C ASP A 168 5.41 -16.85 15.54
N SER A 169 5.25 -18.09 16.02
CA SER A 169 4.94 -18.55 17.39
C SER A 169 3.49 -18.95 17.68
N GLN A 170 3.03 -20.02 17.01
CA GLN A 170 2.42 -21.15 17.72
C GLN A 170 3.07 -22.45 17.24
#